data_AF-A0A2V9GHT2-F1
#
_entry.id   AF-A0A2V9GHT2-F1
#
_cell.length_a   1.000
_cell.length_b   1.000
_cell.length_c   1.000
_cell.angle_alpha   90.00
_cell.angle_beta   90.00
_cell.angle_gamma   90.00
#
_symmetry.space_group_name_H-M   'P 1'
#
loop_
_entity.id
_entity.type
_entity.pdbx_description
1 polymer ?
#
loop_
_entity_poly.entity_id
_entity_poly.type
_entity_poly.pdbx_seq_one_letter_code
_entity_poly.pdbx_strand_id
1 'polypeptide(L)'
;MYNGRNKTFFTASYEGLRQIKSPSQLGTTLTQAMRGGDFSSLCTGGFGPSGVCTDAQPSHQIHNPATQAPYPGNIIPSNQLSSFSQALLPYYPLPNIAGTNTFSGPVASNVSTNQTLERIDQNFGDKIRLFVRYDWQITTIFGGSITPTGGSYGPANNRNIAIGYTHIITPSLVNGEWPVERRHSTRHP
;
A
#
# COMPACT_ATOMS: atom_id res chain seq x y z
N MET A 1 3.29 53.95 3.89
CA MET A 1 4.34 53.07 3.35
C MET A 1 4.78 52.10 4.43
N TYR A 2 4.88 50.79 4.14
CA TYR A 2 5.34 49.76 5.09
C TYR A 2 6.84 49.47 4.86
N ASN A 3 7.63 49.39 5.94
CA ASN A 3 9.05 49.01 5.88
C ASN A 3 9.27 47.69 6.64
N GLY A 4 9.44 46.59 5.90
CA GLY A 4 9.59 45.23 6.42
C GLY A 4 11.02 44.81 6.76
N ARG A 5 12.03 45.67 6.53
CA ARG A 5 13.43 45.34 6.82
C ARG A 5 13.60 45.03 8.33
N ASN A 6 14.20 43.88 8.64
CA ASN A 6 14.39 43.34 9.99
C ASN A 6 13.10 43.05 10.77
N LYS A 7 11.94 43.02 10.10
CA LYS A 7 10.63 42.77 10.73
C LYS A 7 9.91 41.56 10.17
N THR A 8 10.01 41.34 8.86
CA THR A 8 9.37 40.21 8.19
C THR A 8 10.43 39.30 7.60
N PHE A 9 10.30 38.01 7.88
CA PHE A 9 11.15 36.98 7.31
C PHE A 9 10.25 35.92 6.68
N PHE A 10 10.71 35.32 5.59
CA PHE A 10 9.99 34.24 4.95
C PHE A 10 10.97 33.15 4.55
N THR A 11 10.50 31.92 4.64
CA THR A 11 11.18 30.76 4.08
C THR A 11 10.18 29.97 3.25
N ALA A 12 10.66 29.43 2.14
CA ALA A 12 9.88 28.56 1.28
C ALA A 12 10.79 27.44 0.78
N SER A 13 10.27 26.23 0.74
CA SER A 13 10.94 25.09 0.12
C SER A 13 9.96 24.28 -0.71
N TYR A 14 10.51 23.58 -1.69
CA TYR A 14 9.81 22.59 -2.50
C TYR A 14 10.70 21.36 -2.63
N GLU A 15 10.11 20.19 -2.47
CA GLU A 15 10.79 18.92 -2.72
C GLU A 15 9.90 18.01 -3.59
N GLY A 16 10.54 17.38 -4.57
CA GLY A 16 9.92 16.37 -5.43
C GLY A 16 10.65 15.03 -5.34
N LEU A 17 10.04 14.04 -4.70
CA LEU A 17 10.54 12.67 -4.69
C LEU A 17 9.94 11.90 -5.88
N ARG A 18 10.79 11.24 -6.66
CA ARG A 18 10.39 10.27 -7.69
C ARG A 18 11.14 8.97 -7.48
N GLN A 19 10.43 7.98 -6.98
CA GLN A 19 10.94 6.64 -6.75
C GLN A 19 10.22 5.68 -7.70
N ILE A 20 10.93 5.19 -8.71
CA ILE A 20 10.44 4.18 -9.66
C ILE A 20 11.27 2.93 -9.41
N LYS A 21 10.63 1.86 -8.94
CA LYS A 21 11.29 0.60 -8.59
C LYS A 21 10.54 -0.56 -9.21
N SER A 22 11.24 -1.68 -9.36
CA SER A 22 10.62 -2.96 -9.71
C SER A 22 11.11 -4.08 -8.79
N PRO A 23 10.68 -4.09 -7.51
CA PRO A 23 11.04 -5.16 -6.60
C PRO A 23 10.46 -6.50 -7.09
N SER A 24 11.12 -7.60 -6.72
CA SER A 24 10.53 -8.93 -6.92
C SER A 24 9.43 -9.16 -5.89
N GLN A 25 8.27 -9.60 -6.36
CA GLN A 25 7.17 -10.07 -5.52
C GLN A 25 7.10 -11.59 -5.60
N LEU A 26 6.99 -12.22 -4.44
CA LEU A 26 6.70 -13.65 -4.31
C LEU A 26 5.20 -13.88 -4.23
N GLY A 27 4.75 -15.00 -4.77
CA GLY A 27 3.41 -15.50 -4.51
C GLY A 27 3.20 -16.92 -4.97
N THR A 28 2.00 -17.43 -4.72
CA THR A 28 1.60 -18.78 -5.11
C THR A 28 0.67 -18.70 -6.32
N THR A 29 1.01 -19.45 -7.36
CA THR A 29 0.25 -19.53 -8.62
C THR A 29 -0.10 -20.97 -8.94
N LEU A 30 -1.13 -21.16 -9.77
CA LEU A 30 -1.60 -22.48 -10.19
C LEU A 30 -0.67 -23.09 -11.24
N THR A 31 -0.30 -24.36 -11.05
CA THR A 31 0.36 -25.17 -12.08
C THR A 31 -0.56 -25.38 -13.28
N GLN A 32 0.00 -25.83 -14.41
CA GLN A 32 -0.80 -26.14 -15.60
C GLN A 32 -1.87 -27.21 -15.33
N ALA A 33 -1.56 -28.21 -14.50
CA ALA A 33 -2.52 -29.26 -14.12
C ALA A 33 -3.67 -28.69 -13.29
N MET A 34 -3.35 -27.85 -12.30
CA MET A 34 -4.34 -27.19 -11.44
C MET A 34 -5.26 -26.25 -12.22
N ARG A 35 -4.75 -25.59 -13.27
CA ARG A 35 -5.57 -24.80 -14.20
C ARG A 35 -6.62 -25.63 -14.93
N GLY A 36 -6.34 -26.91 -15.15
CA GLY A 36 -7.27 -27.91 -15.69
C GLY A 36 -8.14 -28.59 -14.65
N GLY A 37 -8.08 -28.18 -13.37
CA GLY A 37 -8.83 -28.79 -12.27
C GLY A 37 -8.14 -29.97 -11.59
N ASP A 38 -6.92 -30.32 -11.97
CA ASP A 38 -6.16 -31.40 -11.33
C ASP A 38 -5.28 -30.87 -10.18
N PHE A 39 -5.69 -31.16 -8.95
CA PHE A 39 -4.98 -30.82 -7.72
C PHE A 39 -4.39 -32.06 -7.03
N SER A 40 -4.18 -33.16 -7.77
CA SER A 40 -3.64 -34.41 -7.24
C SER A 40 -2.29 -34.23 -6.54
N SER A 41 -1.47 -33.28 -7.02
CA SER A 41 -0.15 -32.97 -6.46
C SER A 41 -0.18 -32.35 -5.05
N LEU A 42 -1.35 -31.95 -4.54
CA LEU A 42 -1.47 -31.49 -3.15
C LEU A 42 -1.41 -32.65 -2.17
N CYS A 43 -1.83 -33.85 -2.60
CA CYS A 43 -1.78 -35.03 -1.77
C CYS A 43 -0.43 -35.73 -1.90
N THR A 44 0.36 -35.72 -0.84
CA THR A 44 1.75 -36.20 -0.85
C THR A 44 1.89 -37.67 -0.45
N GLY A 45 1.00 -38.17 0.40
CA GLY A 45 0.93 -39.55 0.87
C GLY A 45 0.07 -40.47 0.00
N GLY A 46 -0.56 -39.91 -1.04
CA GLY A 46 -1.35 -40.65 -2.02
C GLY A 46 -2.83 -40.78 -1.67
N PHE A 47 -3.57 -41.47 -2.53
CA PHE A 47 -5.02 -41.61 -2.43
C PHE A 47 -5.40 -43.04 -2.02
N GLY A 48 -6.35 -43.15 -1.09
CA GLY A 48 -6.93 -44.44 -0.72
C GLY A 48 -7.85 -45.01 -1.81
N PRO A 49 -8.43 -46.20 -1.60
CA PRO A 49 -9.31 -46.87 -2.58
C PRO A 49 -10.54 -46.06 -2.98
N SER A 50 -11.01 -45.16 -2.11
CA SER A 50 -12.12 -44.23 -2.35
C SER A 50 -11.71 -42.95 -3.09
N GLY A 51 -10.43 -42.80 -3.45
CA GLY A 51 -9.88 -41.58 -4.06
C GLY A 51 -9.72 -40.41 -3.08
N VAL A 52 -9.84 -40.64 -1.77
CA VAL A 52 -9.61 -39.63 -0.73
C VAL A 52 -8.13 -39.61 -0.36
N CYS A 53 -7.56 -38.40 -0.22
CA CYS A 53 -6.19 -38.18 0.18
C CYS A 53 -5.92 -38.76 1.57
N THR A 54 -4.80 -39.47 1.73
CA THR A 54 -4.44 -40.11 3.01
C THR A 54 -3.58 -39.23 3.91
N ASP A 55 -3.31 -37.99 3.51
CA ASP A 55 -2.49 -37.06 4.29
C ASP A 55 -3.18 -36.63 5.58
N ALA A 56 -2.38 -36.42 6.63
CA ALA A 56 -2.88 -35.91 7.91
C ALA A 56 -3.33 -34.43 7.83
N GLN A 57 -2.89 -33.69 6.81
CA GLN A 57 -3.29 -32.29 6.59
C GLN A 57 -4.62 -32.22 5.84
N PRO A 58 -5.72 -31.75 6.47
CA PRO A 58 -7.03 -31.73 5.82
C PRO A 58 -7.08 -30.83 4.58
N SER A 59 -6.23 -29.80 4.52
CA SER A 59 -6.12 -28.89 3.38
C SER A 59 -5.58 -29.55 2.11
N HIS A 60 -5.00 -30.75 2.20
CA HIS A 60 -4.52 -31.51 1.04
C HIS A 60 -5.65 -32.24 0.31
N GLN A 61 -6.86 -32.33 0.88
CA GLN A 61 -8.05 -32.85 0.22
C GLN A 61 -8.91 -31.69 -0.31
N ILE A 62 -9.26 -31.72 -1.59
CA ILE A 62 -10.21 -30.76 -2.17
C ILE A 62 -11.63 -31.28 -2.01
N HIS A 63 -12.52 -30.42 -1.55
CA HIS A 63 -13.94 -30.72 -1.34
C HIS A 63 -14.83 -29.90 -2.26
N ASN A 64 -15.95 -30.47 -2.67
CA ASN A 64 -16.99 -29.75 -3.36
C ASN A 64 -17.68 -28.79 -2.38
N PRO A 65 -17.77 -27.48 -2.67
CA PRO A 65 -18.31 -26.50 -1.73
C PRO A 65 -19.82 -26.63 -1.51
N ALA A 66 -20.57 -27.22 -2.46
CA ALA A 66 -22.02 -27.39 -2.35
C ALA A 66 -22.40 -28.64 -1.56
N THR A 67 -21.66 -29.74 -1.72
CA THR A 67 -21.98 -31.03 -1.08
C THR A 67 -21.06 -31.40 0.08
N GLN A 68 -19.94 -30.69 0.24
CA GLN A 68 -18.85 -30.99 1.17
C GLN A 68 -18.14 -32.34 0.92
N ALA A 69 -18.53 -33.07 -0.12
CA ALA A 69 -17.90 -34.34 -0.49
C ALA A 69 -16.49 -34.11 -1.06
N PRO A 70 -15.52 -34.98 -0.77
CA PRO A 70 -14.19 -34.91 -1.38
C PRO A 70 -14.27 -35.16 -2.88
N TYR A 71 -13.45 -34.44 -3.66
CA TYR A 71 -13.19 -34.82 -5.05
C TYR A 71 -12.23 -36.01 -5.08
N PRO A 72 -12.63 -37.16 -5.67
CA PRO A 72 -11.72 -38.29 -5.85
C PRO A 72 -10.48 -37.87 -6.63
N GLY A 73 -9.29 -38.21 -6.12
CA GLY A 73 -7.99 -37.85 -6.70
C GLY A 73 -7.67 -36.36 -6.67
N ASN A 74 -8.44 -35.54 -5.94
CA ASN A 74 -8.41 -34.08 -6.02
C ASN A 74 -8.62 -33.52 -7.43
N ILE A 75 -9.41 -34.20 -8.26
CA ILE A 75 -9.70 -33.76 -9.62
C ILE A 75 -11.09 -33.14 -9.66
N ILE A 76 -11.15 -31.85 -10.02
CA ILE A 76 -12.40 -31.14 -10.27
C ILE A 76 -12.82 -31.41 -11.72
N PRO A 77 -14.01 -31.99 -11.97
CA PRO A 77 -14.50 -32.22 -13.32
C PRO A 77 -14.63 -30.92 -14.13
N SER A 78 -14.30 -30.98 -15.43
CA SER A 78 -14.29 -29.81 -16.32
C SER A 78 -15.65 -29.10 -16.42
N ASN A 79 -16.76 -29.83 -16.28
CA ASN A 79 -18.12 -29.27 -16.26
C ASN A 79 -18.43 -28.47 -14.98
N GLN A 80 -17.58 -28.53 -13.96
CA GLN A 80 -17.68 -27.73 -12.73
C GLN A 80 -16.72 -26.55 -12.72
N LEU A 81 -15.87 -26.42 -13.75
CA LEU A 81 -15.00 -25.27 -13.91
C LEU A 81 -15.76 -24.14 -14.62
N SER A 82 -15.76 -22.96 -14.00
CA SER A 82 -16.36 -21.77 -14.60
C SER A 82 -15.60 -21.35 -15.85
N SER A 83 -16.33 -21.11 -16.94
CA SER A 83 -15.78 -20.58 -18.20
C SER A 83 -15.14 -19.21 -18.01
N PHE A 84 -15.67 -18.39 -17.09
CA PHE A 84 -15.09 -17.11 -16.73
C PHE A 84 -13.70 -17.28 -16.10
N SER A 85 -13.57 -18.21 -15.13
CA SER A 85 -12.28 -18.49 -14.51
C SER A 85 -11.27 -18.99 -15.54
N GLN A 86 -11.68 -19.90 -16.43
CA GLN A 86 -10.78 -20.41 -17.49
C GLN A 86 -10.31 -19.32 -18.45
N ALA A 87 -11.16 -18.34 -18.79
CA ALA A 87 -10.77 -17.21 -19.62
C ALA A 87 -9.72 -16.28 -18.95
N LEU A 88 -9.69 -16.24 -17.61
CA LEU A 88 -8.74 -15.44 -16.85
C LEU A 88 -7.39 -16.14 -16.61
N LEU A 89 -7.36 -17.47 -16.55
CA LEU A 89 -6.14 -18.24 -16.25
C LEU A 89 -4.92 -17.89 -17.12
N PRO A 90 -5.04 -17.61 -18.43
CA PRO A 90 -3.90 -17.20 -19.26
C PRO A 90 -3.20 -15.93 -18.77
N TYR A 91 -3.90 -15.05 -18.05
CA TYR A 91 -3.34 -13.82 -17.50
C TYR A 91 -2.63 -14.01 -16.17
N TYR A 92 -2.74 -15.20 -15.55
CA TYR A 92 -1.96 -15.55 -14.37
C TYR A 92 -0.64 -16.21 -14.80
N PRO A 93 0.50 -15.85 -14.19
CA PRO A 93 1.76 -16.49 -14.52
C PRO A 93 1.81 -17.93 -14.00
N LEU A 94 2.55 -18.79 -14.70
CA LEU A 94 2.86 -20.13 -14.21
C LEU A 94 3.95 -20.06 -13.13
N PRO A 95 4.01 -21.06 -12.24
CA PRO A 95 5.12 -21.24 -11.32
C PRO A 95 6.48 -21.19 -12.01
N ASN A 96 7.46 -20.50 -11.39
CA ASN A 96 8.84 -20.44 -11.88
C ASN A 96 9.90 -20.74 -10.80
N ILE A 97 9.49 -20.95 -9.55
CA ILE A 97 10.35 -21.35 -8.44
C ILE A 97 9.69 -22.46 -7.62
N ALA A 98 10.49 -23.23 -6.88
CA ALA A 98 10.00 -24.26 -5.97
C ALA A 98 9.76 -23.70 -4.55
N GLY A 99 8.94 -24.40 -3.77
CA GLY A 99 8.61 -24.05 -2.38
C GLY A 99 7.18 -23.52 -2.22
N THR A 100 6.90 -22.92 -1.06
CA THR A 100 5.55 -22.41 -0.71
C THR A 100 5.09 -21.28 -1.64
N ASN A 101 6.00 -20.35 -1.95
CA ASN A 101 5.80 -19.39 -3.03
C ASN A 101 6.31 -20.03 -4.31
N THR A 102 5.41 -20.19 -5.29
CA THR A 102 5.71 -20.90 -6.53
C THR A 102 6.06 -19.95 -7.67
N PHE A 103 5.93 -18.64 -7.46
CA PHE A 103 6.27 -17.61 -8.43
C PHE A 103 7.08 -16.46 -7.81
N SER A 104 8.05 -15.96 -8.58
CA SER A 104 8.84 -14.76 -8.30
C SER A 104 8.93 -13.93 -9.56
N GLY A 105 8.54 -12.66 -9.49
CA GLY A 105 8.58 -11.78 -10.65
C GLY A 105 8.63 -10.30 -10.27
N PRO A 106 9.21 -9.46 -11.14
CA PRO A 106 9.25 -8.03 -10.92
C PRO A 106 7.83 -7.44 -10.99
N VAL A 107 7.48 -6.59 -10.03
CA VAL A 107 6.25 -5.78 -10.07
C VAL A 107 6.62 -4.30 -9.99
N ALA A 108 5.85 -3.44 -10.64
CA ALA A 108 6.10 -2.00 -10.58
C ALA A 108 5.79 -1.45 -9.17
N SER A 109 6.65 -0.60 -8.64
CA SER A 109 6.42 0.10 -7.37
C SER A 109 6.90 1.53 -7.50
N ASN A 110 5.93 2.44 -7.70
CA ASN A 110 6.21 3.85 -7.93
C ASN A 110 5.67 4.68 -6.76
N VAL A 111 6.52 5.52 -6.20
CA VAL A 111 6.15 6.52 -5.21
C VAL A 111 6.58 7.88 -5.74
N SER A 112 5.63 8.80 -5.83
CA SER A 112 5.88 10.16 -6.25
C SER A 112 5.32 11.12 -5.21
N THR A 113 6.17 11.93 -4.61
CA THR A 113 5.78 12.93 -3.61
C THR A 113 6.14 14.32 -4.11
N ASN A 114 5.23 15.29 -3.97
CA ASN A 114 5.57 16.70 -4.02
C ASN A 114 5.19 17.31 -2.68
N GLN A 115 6.09 18.12 -2.12
CA GLN A 115 5.84 18.82 -0.87
C GLN A 115 6.34 20.25 -0.92
N THR A 116 5.64 21.12 -0.22
CA THR A 116 6.06 22.49 0.05
C THR A 116 5.98 22.77 1.54
N LEU A 117 6.88 23.63 2.00
CA LEU A 117 6.84 24.23 3.33
C LEU A 117 7.04 25.72 3.15
N GLU A 118 6.04 26.49 3.59
CA GLU A 118 6.08 27.94 3.58
C GLU A 118 5.94 28.45 5.01
N ARG A 119 6.79 29.40 5.37
CA ARG A 119 6.72 30.06 6.67
C ARG A 119 6.91 31.55 6.51
N ILE A 120 6.09 32.30 7.23
CA ILE A 120 6.21 33.75 7.36
C ILE A 120 6.32 34.07 8.84
N ASP A 121 7.35 34.80 9.19
CA ASP A 121 7.60 35.33 10.53
C ASP A 121 7.47 36.85 10.50
N GLN A 122 6.80 37.40 11.51
CA GLN A 122 6.60 38.83 11.69
C GLN A 122 6.93 39.25 13.12
N ASN A 123 7.91 40.14 13.25
CA ASN A 123 8.20 40.85 14.47
C ASN A 123 7.37 42.14 14.52
N PHE A 124 6.59 42.31 15.58
CA PHE A 124 5.88 43.56 15.90
C PHE A 124 6.58 44.24 17.08
N GLY A 125 7.49 45.17 16.75
CA GLY A 125 8.41 45.75 17.73
C GLY A 125 9.33 44.69 18.35
N ASP A 126 9.83 44.96 19.55
CA ASP A 126 10.72 44.04 20.28
C ASP A 126 9.96 43.03 21.15
N LYS A 127 8.64 43.20 21.27
CA LYS A 127 7.83 42.45 22.25
C LYS A 127 7.04 41.31 21.65
N ILE A 128 6.65 41.38 20.38
CA ILE A 128 5.76 40.39 19.79
C ILE A 128 6.44 39.74 18.60
N ARG A 129 6.41 38.40 18.58
CA ARG A 129 6.82 37.58 17.44
C ARG A 129 5.66 36.69 17.05
N LEU A 130 5.28 36.72 15.78
CA LEU A 130 4.22 35.90 15.20
C LEU A 130 4.81 35.08 14.07
N PHE A 131 4.39 33.83 13.92
CA PHE A 131 4.62 33.08 12.70
C PHE A 131 3.39 32.33 12.24
N VAL A 132 3.35 32.09 10.93
CA VAL A 132 2.44 31.15 10.29
C VAL A 132 3.29 30.22 9.43
N ARG A 133 3.06 28.91 9.57
CA ARG A 133 3.64 27.87 8.72
C ARG A 133 2.51 27.10 8.04
N TYR A 134 2.67 26.84 6.75
CA TYR A 134 1.85 25.93 5.99
C TYR A 134 2.74 24.83 5.42
N ASP A 135 2.28 23.60 5.51
CA ASP A 135 2.92 22.44 4.90
C ASP A 135 1.89 21.75 4.01
N TRP A 136 2.26 21.52 2.76
CA TRP A 136 1.46 20.75 1.82
C TRP A 136 2.26 19.60 1.28
N GLN A 137 1.65 18.42 1.20
CA GLN A 137 2.25 17.25 0.59
C GLN A 137 1.19 16.47 -0.18
N ILE A 138 1.53 16.07 -1.40
CA ILE A 138 0.80 15.06 -2.14
C ILE A 138 1.73 13.89 -2.45
N THR A 139 1.33 12.69 -2.08
CA THR A 139 2.04 11.45 -2.40
C THR A 139 1.12 10.56 -3.22
N THR A 140 1.55 10.15 -4.40
CA THR A 140 0.89 9.13 -5.21
C THR A 140 1.69 7.84 -5.13
N ILE A 141 1.01 6.75 -4.75
CA ILE A 141 1.61 5.42 -4.68
C ILE A 141 0.95 4.57 -5.76
N PHE A 142 1.77 3.89 -6.55
CA PHE A 142 1.35 2.82 -7.44
C PHE A 142 2.07 1.54 -7.02
N GLY A 143 1.31 0.51 -6.67
CA GLY A 143 1.81 -0.82 -6.35
C GLY A 143 1.26 -1.82 -7.36
N GLY A 144 2.12 -2.34 -8.22
CA GLY A 144 1.79 -3.45 -9.12
C GLY A 144 1.61 -4.76 -8.36
N SER A 145 1.10 -5.76 -9.07
CA SER A 145 0.89 -7.10 -8.53
C SER A 145 1.26 -8.14 -9.57
N ILE A 146 1.68 -9.32 -9.11
CA ILE A 146 1.83 -10.53 -9.94
C ILE A 146 0.49 -11.03 -10.52
N THR A 147 -0.63 -10.55 -9.97
CA THR A 147 -1.97 -10.84 -10.48
C THR A 147 -2.54 -9.61 -11.21
N PRO A 148 -3.24 -9.80 -12.35
CA PRO A 148 -3.74 -8.69 -13.16
C PRO A 148 -4.65 -7.70 -12.40
N THR A 149 -5.38 -8.18 -11.41
CA THR A 149 -6.36 -7.40 -10.64
C THR A 149 -5.83 -6.93 -9.28
N GLY A 150 -4.61 -7.31 -8.89
CA GLY A 150 -4.05 -6.99 -7.58
C GLY A 150 -3.31 -5.65 -7.51
N GLY A 151 -3.25 -4.92 -8.63
CA GLY A 151 -2.64 -3.60 -8.67
C GLY A 151 -3.37 -2.60 -7.77
N SER A 152 -2.62 -1.64 -7.23
CA SER A 152 -3.13 -0.60 -6.35
C SER A 152 -2.62 0.77 -6.79
N TYR A 153 -3.48 1.77 -6.67
CA TYR A 153 -3.16 3.16 -6.89
C TYR A 153 -3.87 3.98 -5.84
N GLY A 154 -3.16 4.91 -5.20
CA GLY A 154 -3.77 5.76 -4.17
C GLY A 154 -3.02 7.07 -3.99
N PRO A 155 -3.68 8.22 -4.18
CA PRO A 155 -3.15 9.51 -3.75
C PRO A 155 -3.45 9.77 -2.27
N ALA A 156 -2.45 10.27 -1.55
CA ALA A 156 -2.58 10.82 -0.20
C ALA A 156 -2.26 12.32 -0.25
N ASN A 157 -3.22 13.15 0.19
CA ASN A 157 -3.06 14.60 0.24
C ASN A 157 -3.08 15.06 1.70
N ASN A 158 -1.96 15.61 2.16
CA ASN A 158 -1.77 16.10 3.50
C ASN A 158 -1.58 17.61 3.49
N ARG A 159 -2.25 18.28 4.42
CA ARG A 159 -2.11 19.71 4.68
C ARG A 159 -1.97 19.92 6.17
N ASN A 160 -1.01 20.74 6.56
CA ASN A 160 -0.81 21.17 7.94
C ASN A 160 -0.69 22.69 7.96
N ILE A 161 -1.25 23.31 9.00
CA ILE A 161 -1.06 24.72 9.28
C ILE A 161 -0.72 24.86 10.76
N ALA A 162 0.29 25.66 11.04
CA ALA A 162 0.72 25.99 12.39
C ALA A 162 0.81 27.51 12.54
N ILE A 163 0.31 28.03 13.64
CA ILE A 163 0.37 29.45 13.99
C ILE A 163 0.98 29.53 15.38
N GLY A 164 2.00 30.36 15.54
CA GLY A 164 2.64 30.59 16.84
C GLY A 164 2.76 32.07 17.15
N TYR A 165 2.59 32.38 18.43
CA TYR A 165 2.61 33.74 18.97
C TYR A 165 3.44 33.76 20.25
N THR A 166 4.35 34.72 20.34
CA THR A 166 5.19 34.94 21.53
C THR A 166 5.13 36.41 21.94
N HIS A 167 4.94 36.65 23.24
CA HIS A 167 4.94 37.99 23.82
C HIS A 167 5.99 38.10 24.93
N ILE A 168 6.92 39.05 24.78
CA ILE A 168 7.98 39.37 25.74
C ILE A 168 7.43 40.46 26.67
N ILE A 169 7.20 40.12 27.93
CA ILE A 169 6.55 40.98 28.93
C ILE A 169 7.58 41.95 29.55
N THR A 170 8.81 41.48 29.81
CA THR A 170 10.01 42.27 30.17
C THR A 170 11.25 41.61 29.54
N PRO A 171 12.42 42.29 29.42
CA PRO A 171 13.64 41.67 28.87
C PRO A 171 14.09 40.41 29.61
N SER A 172 13.57 40.18 30.83
CA SER A 172 13.90 39.07 31.72
C SER A 172 12.76 38.04 31.90
N LEU A 173 11.61 38.18 31.21
CA LEU A 173 10.49 37.24 31.36
C LEU A 173 9.81 36.91 30.01
N VAL A 174 9.86 35.64 29.63
CA VAL A 174 9.18 35.05 28.46
C VAL A 174 8.01 34.20 28.94
N ASN A 175 6.83 34.39 28.34
CA ASN A 175 5.69 33.48 28.50
C ASN A 175 5.43 32.76 27.16
N GLY A 176 5.40 31.43 27.15
CA GLY A 176 5.00 30.58 26.01
C GLY A 176 4.14 29.43 26.53
N GLU A 177 3.15 28.86 25.84
CA GLU A 177 2.73 28.86 24.44
C GLU A 177 1.29 28.27 24.42
N TRP A 178 0.42 28.64 23.46
CA TRP A 178 -0.84 27.90 23.18
C TRP A 178 -0.77 27.35 21.76
N PRO A 179 -0.25 26.13 21.56
CA PRO A 179 -0.24 25.50 20.23
C PRO A 179 -1.64 24.98 19.89
N VAL A 180 -2.22 25.46 18.79
CA VAL A 180 -3.40 24.85 18.16
C VAL A 180 -2.95 24.19 16.86
N GLU A 181 -2.89 22.86 16.87
CA GLU A 181 -2.60 22.05 15.68
C GLU A 181 -3.91 21.51 15.09
N ARG A 182 -4.15 21.75 13.79
CA ARG A 182 -5.17 21.01 13.03
C ARG A 182 -4.50 20.20 11.94
N ARG A 183 -4.71 18.89 12.00
CA ARG A 183 -4.29 17.94 10.97
C ARG A 183 -5.52 17.48 10.20
N HIS A 184 -5.51 17.63 8.87
CA HIS A 184 -6.53 17.05 8.00
C HIS A 184 -5.84 16.11 7.00
N SER A 185 -6.21 14.84 7.04
CA SER A 185 -5.73 13.80 6.13
C SER A 185 -6.94 13.21 5.41
N THR A 186 -6.92 13.26 4.08
CA THR A 186 -7.94 12.61 3.24
C THR A 186 -7.25 11.51 2.44
N ARG A 187 -7.72 10.28 2.65
CA ARG A 187 -7.30 9.09 1.90
C ARG A 187 -8.46 8.72 0.98
N HIS A 188 -8.29 8.88 -0.33
CA HIS A 188 -9.27 8.37 -1.28
C HIS A 188 -8.91 6.91 -1.63
N PRO A 189 -9.92 6.02 -1.67
CA PRO A 189 -9.75 4.60 -2.00
C PRO A 189 -9.30 4.38 -3.44
#